data_AF-A0A7S3JAF8-F1
#
_entry.id   AF-A0A7S3JAF8-F1
#
_cell.length_a   1.000
_cell.length_b   1.000
_cell.length_c   1.000
_cell.angle_alpha   90.00
_cell.angle_beta   90.00
_cell.angle_gamma   90.00
#
_symmetry.space_group_name_H-M   'P 1'
#
loop_
_entity.id
_entity.type
_entity.pdbx_description
1 polymer ?
#
loop_
_entity_poly.entity_id
_entity_poly.type
_entity_poly.pdbx_seq_one_letter_code
_entity_poly.pdbx_strand_id
1 'polypeptide(L)'
;MITFLLNNNDYSNPIAEQWEKEVFIRNIKTFNKFADYHTSLPDGVEDYNMELYEKLKSVYENKEYSEILTLKIDYLAERSIPDQLTEIGDQNKFVILLSYLLMFVYVGLALGYFPSFVHNRFLLGLSGILVVLMSLAISIGLTLYMNIPLSLISSEVVPFLILAIGVDNMFIIVRAEQEVNPKVKEVEERVALALKEVGPSIFTAAFCESLAFFVGMLTKVPALESFC
;
A
#
# COMPACT_ATOMS: atom_id res chain seq x y z
N MET A 1 10.95 -13.40 -7.02
CA MET A 1 11.71 -12.18 -7.38
C MET A 1 11.96 -12.08 -8.89
N ILE A 2 12.16 -13.18 -9.64
CA ILE A 2 12.30 -13.16 -11.11
C ILE A 2 10.96 -12.87 -11.84
N THR A 3 9.83 -13.24 -11.25
CA THR A 3 8.49 -12.98 -11.81
C THR A 3 8.02 -11.52 -11.66
N PHE A 4 8.67 -10.70 -10.82
CA PHE A 4 8.35 -9.28 -10.67
C PHE A 4 8.73 -8.45 -11.93
N LEU A 5 9.62 -9.00 -12.78
CA LEU A 5 9.93 -8.44 -14.10
C LEU A 5 9.03 -8.98 -15.22
N LEU A 6 8.17 -9.98 -14.94
CA LEU A 6 7.16 -10.52 -15.86
C LEU A 6 5.87 -9.69 -15.80
N ASN A 7 6.04 -8.38 -15.69
CA ASN A 7 4.97 -7.40 -15.80
C ASN A 7 4.49 -7.37 -17.25
N ASN A 8 3.34 -8.00 -17.52
CA ASN A 8 2.41 -7.66 -18.61
C ASN A 8 3.07 -7.35 -19.96
N ASN A 9 4.09 -8.14 -20.31
CA ASN A 9 4.82 -8.02 -21.56
C ASN A 9 4.53 -9.28 -22.39
N ASP A 10 3.80 -9.13 -23.49
CA ASP A 10 3.42 -10.22 -24.40
C ASP A 10 4.64 -11.04 -24.87
N TYR A 11 5.84 -10.45 -24.83
CA TYR A 11 7.09 -11.10 -25.21
C TYR A 11 7.64 -12.10 -24.16
N SER A 12 7.32 -11.95 -22.87
CA SER A 12 7.96 -12.75 -21.80
C SER A 12 7.13 -13.93 -21.29
N ASN A 13 5.81 -13.88 -21.49
CA ASN A 13 4.88 -14.95 -21.13
C ASN A 13 5.21 -16.33 -21.77
N PRO A 14 5.45 -16.42 -23.10
CA PRO A 14 5.72 -17.72 -23.73
C PRO A 14 7.04 -18.34 -23.25
N ILE A 15 8.03 -17.52 -22.90
CA ILE A 15 9.34 -17.98 -22.42
C ILE A 15 9.22 -18.52 -20.98
N ALA A 16 8.45 -17.85 -20.13
CA ALA A 16 8.22 -18.27 -18.74
C ALA A 16 7.44 -19.60 -18.69
N GLU A 17 6.36 -19.72 -19.47
CA GLU A 17 5.56 -20.94 -19.55
C GLU A 17 6.40 -22.13 -20.06
N GLN A 18 7.27 -21.89 -21.04
CA GLN A 18 8.19 -22.90 -21.54
C GLN A 18 9.22 -23.31 -20.47
N TRP A 19 9.81 -22.35 -19.76
CA TRP A 19 10.76 -22.64 -18.67
C TRP A 19 10.12 -23.44 -17.53
N GLU A 20 8.90 -23.10 -17.11
CA GLU A 20 8.18 -23.84 -16.06
C GLU A 20 7.90 -25.29 -16.47
N LYS A 21 7.46 -25.49 -17.71
CA LYS A 21 7.25 -26.82 -18.30
C LYS A 21 8.54 -27.63 -18.32
N GLU A 22 9.66 -27.02 -18.69
CA GLU A 22 10.97 -27.66 -18.72
C GLU A 22 11.45 -28.07 -17.32
N VAL A 23 11.31 -27.18 -16.32
CA VAL A 23 11.67 -27.47 -14.92
C VAL A 23 10.84 -28.62 -14.36
N PHE A 24 9.53 -28.65 -14.65
CA PHE A 24 8.63 -29.71 -14.20
C PHE A 24 9.00 -31.07 -14.82
N ILE A 25 9.20 -31.12 -16.15
CA ILE A 25 9.61 -32.34 -16.86
C ILE A 25 10.96 -32.84 -16.34
N ARG A 26 11.92 -31.94 -16.09
CA ARG A 26 13.23 -32.27 -15.53
C ARG A 26 13.14 -32.92 -14.15
N ASN A 27 12.30 -32.38 -13.27
CA ASN A 27 12.12 -32.94 -11.93
C ASN A 27 11.47 -34.33 -11.99
N ILE A 28 10.45 -34.54 -12.83
CA ILE A 28 9.82 -35.86 -13.04
C ILE A 28 10.82 -36.87 -13.60
N LYS A 29 11.60 -36.50 -14.62
CA LYS A 29 12.65 -37.36 -15.19
C LYS A 29 13.66 -37.79 -14.13
N THR A 30 14.02 -36.87 -13.22
CA THR A 30 14.96 -37.15 -12.12
C THR A 30 14.37 -38.16 -11.13
N PHE A 31 13.09 -38.02 -10.77
CA PHE A 31 12.38 -38.99 -9.94
C PHE A 31 12.27 -40.36 -10.61
N ASN A 32 11.90 -40.41 -11.89
CA ASN A 32 11.79 -41.65 -12.65
C ASN A 32 13.14 -42.37 -12.78
N LYS A 33 14.22 -41.63 -13.02
CA LYS A 33 15.59 -42.16 -13.03
C LYS A 33 16.02 -42.71 -11.67
N PHE A 34 15.60 -42.06 -10.59
CA PHE A 34 15.86 -42.53 -9.24
C PHE A 34 15.07 -43.80 -8.89
N ALA A 35 13.82 -43.90 -9.33
CA ALA A 35 12.92 -45.04 -9.08
C ALA A 35 13.05 -46.20 -10.10
N ASP A 36 13.96 -46.09 -11.07
CA ASP A 36 14.13 -47.02 -12.20
C ASP A 36 12.82 -47.33 -12.96
N TYR A 37 11.96 -46.31 -13.07
CA TYR A 37 10.60 -46.44 -13.63
C TYR A 37 10.42 -45.49 -14.83
N HIS A 38 10.17 -46.05 -16.03
CA HIS A 38 9.93 -45.32 -17.28
C HIS A 38 10.85 -44.10 -17.51
N THR A 39 12.07 -44.37 -17.99
CA THR A 39 13.11 -43.35 -18.25
C THR A 39 12.92 -42.57 -19.56
N SER A 40 12.02 -43.01 -20.44
CA SER A 40 11.73 -42.36 -21.73
C SER A 40 10.49 -41.47 -21.65
N LEU A 41 10.65 -40.22 -21.19
CA LEU A 41 9.64 -39.15 -21.35
C LEU A 41 9.86 -38.38 -22.66
N PRO A 42 8.83 -37.75 -23.25
CA PRO A 42 8.94 -37.02 -24.51
C PRO A 42 10.05 -35.97 -24.51
N ASP A 43 10.71 -35.84 -25.65
CA ASP A 43 11.92 -35.06 -25.86
C ASP A 43 11.69 -33.54 -25.73
N GLY A 44 12.63 -32.88 -25.06
CA GLY A 44 12.66 -31.43 -24.87
C GLY A 44 13.65 -30.98 -23.81
N VAL A 45 13.87 -31.80 -22.76
CA VAL A 45 14.86 -31.51 -21.69
C VAL A 45 15.73 -32.74 -21.45
N GLU A 46 17.01 -32.64 -21.81
CA GLU A 46 17.99 -33.73 -21.69
C GLU A 46 18.59 -33.85 -20.28
N ASP A 47 18.63 -32.73 -19.55
CA ASP A 47 19.27 -32.65 -18.24
C ASP A 47 18.39 -33.16 -17.09
N TYR A 48 19.06 -33.68 -16.05
CA TYR A 48 18.45 -34.08 -14.78
C TYR A 48 18.75 -33.04 -13.70
N ASN A 49 17.86 -32.90 -12.72
CA ASN A 49 18.11 -32.11 -11.54
C ASN A 49 18.99 -32.90 -10.57
N MET A 50 20.31 -32.78 -10.69
CA MET A 50 21.27 -33.55 -9.89
C MET A 50 21.17 -33.22 -8.39
N GLU A 51 20.81 -31.99 -8.01
CA GLU A 51 20.58 -31.61 -6.61
C GLU A 51 19.41 -32.41 -6.00
N LEU A 52 18.33 -32.55 -6.76
CA LEU A 52 17.19 -33.37 -6.35
C LEU A 52 17.56 -34.86 -6.29
N TYR A 53 18.35 -35.36 -7.24
CA TYR A 53 18.83 -36.74 -7.25
C TYR A 53 19.69 -37.06 -6.02
N GLU A 54 20.61 -36.18 -5.64
CA GLU A 54 21.45 -36.34 -4.45
C GLU A 54 20.63 -36.32 -3.16
N LYS A 55 19.62 -35.44 -3.06
CA LYS A 55 18.67 -35.41 -1.95
C LYS A 55 17.83 -36.68 -1.84
N LEU A 56 17.43 -37.28 -2.97
CA LEU A 56 16.70 -38.55 -2.97
C LEU A 56 17.60 -39.72 -2.56
N LYS A 57 18.84 -39.73 -3.04
CA LYS A 57 19.84 -40.74 -2.71
C LYS A 57 20.22 -40.72 -1.23
N SER A 58 20.44 -39.54 -0.65
CA SER A 58 20.78 -39.41 0.77
C SER A 58 19.66 -39.93 1.69
N VAL A 59 18.41 -39.77 1.28
CA VAL A 59 17.25 -40.25 2.04
C VAL A 59 17.08 -41.77 1.91
N TYR A 60 17.34 -42.34 0.74
CA TYR A 60 17.27 -43.80 0.53
C TYR A 60 18.42 -44.55 1.21
N GLU A 61 19.63 -43.99 1.20
CA GLU A 61 20.79 -44.60 1.87
C GLU A 61 20.69 -44.58 3.39
N ASN A 62 20.02 -43.57 3.98
CA ASN A 62 19.89 -43.44 5.42
C ASN A 62 18.94 -44.47 6.08
N LYS A 63 18.14 -45.24 5.33
CA LYS A 63 17.27 -46.36 5.79
C LYS A 63 16.34 -46.10 7.00
N GLU A 64 16.32 -44.89 7.55
CA GLU A 64 15.33 -44.42 8.52
C GLU A 64 14.03 -44.08 7.78
N TYR A 65 13.22 -45.12 7.51
CA TYR A 65 11.84 -44.97 7.06
C TYR A 65 10.91 -44.33 8.14
N SER A 66 11.47 -43.65 9.13
CA SER A 66 10.75 -43.01 10.23
C SER A 66 10.43 -41.54 9.98
N GLU A 67 11.14 -40.86 9.08
CA GLU A 67 10.76 -39.52 8.65
C GLU A 67 10.41 -39.55 7.16
N ILE A 68 9.10 -39.64 6.92
CA ILE A 68 8.45 -39.35 5.64
C ILE A 68 9.18 -38.14 5.05
N LEU A 69 9.80 -38.30 3.88
CA LEU A 69 10.49 -37.22 3.17
C LEU A 69 9.57 -35.99 3.14
N THR A 70 9.81 -35.00 4.00
CA THR A 70 8.97 -33.81 4.11
C THR A 70 9.27 -32.92 2.92
N LEU A 71 8.64 -33.24 1.80
CA LEU A 71 8.81 -32.54 0.54
C LEU A 71 7.90 -31.31 0.57
N LYS A 72 8.49 -30.14 0.83
CA LYS A 72 7.79 -28.86 0.77
C LYS A 72 7.65 -28.45 -0.70
N ILE A 73 6.45 -28.57 -1.24
CA ILE A 73 6.12 -28.12 -2.59
C ILE A 73 5.52 -26.73 -2.46
N ASP A 74 6.26 -25.70 -2.86
CA ASP A 74 5.75 -24.35 -3.02
C ASP A 74 5.28 -24.17 -4.47
N TYR A 75 4.03 -23.78 -4.65
CA TYR A 75 3.43 -23.48 -5.96
C TYR A 75 2.85 -22.07 -5.92
N LEU A 76 2.87 -21.41 -7.08
CA LEU A 76 2.34 -20.05 -7.22
C LEU A 76 1.47 -20.04 -8.47
N ALA A 77 0.16 -19.83 -8.28
CA ALA A 77 -0.77 -19.64 -9.39
C ALA A 77 -0.85 -18.15 -9.72
N GLU A 78 -1.07 -17.77 -10.99
CA GLU A 78 -1.21 -16.36 -11.37
C GLU A 78 -2.30 -15.65 -10.55
N ARG A 79 -3.42 -16.34 -10.30
CA ARG A 79 -4.53 -15.84 -9.45
C ARG A 79 -4.18 -15.81 -7.94
N SER A 80 -3.16 -16.52 -7.49
CA SER A 80 -2.83 -16.57 -6.06
C SER A 80 -2.38 -15.23 -5.49
N ILE A 81 -1.78 -14.35 -6.30
CA ILE A 81 -1.37 -13.01 -5.87
C ILE A 81 -2.58 -12.11 -5.57
N PRO A 82 -3.54 -11.88 -6.51
CA PRO A 82 -4.73 -11.07 -6.21
C PRO A 82 -5.63 -11.72 -5.14
N ASP A 83 -5.71 -13.05 -5.09
CA ASP A 83 -6.47 -13.75 -4.04
C ASP A 83 -5.82 -13.53 -2.66
N GLN A 84 -4.49 -13.59 -2.54
CA GLN A 84 -3.79 -13.26 -1.29
C GLN A 84 -3.98 -11.80 -0.88
N LEU A 85 -3.97 -10.85 -1.84
CA LEU A 85 -4.20 -9.44 -1.52
C LEU A 85 -5.61 -9.18 -0.98
N THR A 86 -6.63 -9.85 -1.53
CA THR A 86 -8.00 -9.75 -1.03
C THR A 86 -8.15 -10.43 0.33
N GLU A 87 -7.51 -11.58 0.55
CA GLU A 87 -7.49 -12.27 1.84
C GLU A 87 -6.81 -11.44 2.94
N ILE A 88 -5.62 -10.87 2.65
CA ILE A 88 -4.90 -9.97 3.56
C ILE A 88 -5.74 -8.73 3.86
N GLY A 89 -6.39 -8.16 2.84
CA GLY A 89 -7.30 -7.04 3.01
C GLY A 89 -8.43 -7.37 3.98
N ASP A 90 -9.10 -8.50 3.78
CA ASP A 90 -10.23 -8.95 4.60
C ASP A 90 -9.83 -9.27 6.04
N GLN A 91 -8.70 -9.97 6.24
CA GLN A 91 -8.19 -10.31 7.57
C GLN A 91 -7.77 -9.05 8.36
N ASN A 92 -7.22 -8.04 7.68
CA ASN A 92 -6.70 -6.84 8.33
C ASN A 92 -7.70 -5.68 8.45
N LYS A 93 -8.94 -5.83 7.95
CA LYS A 93 -9.99 -4.79 8.02
C LYS A 93 -10.13 -4.17 9.41
N PHE A 94 -10.14 -4.99 10.46
CA PHE A 94 -10.27 -4.50 11.84
C PHE A 94 -9.03 -3.72 12.30
N VAL A 95 -7.83 -4.21 11.99
CA VAL A 95 -6.56 -3.56 12.36
C VAL A 95 -6.42 -2.22 11.66
N ILE A 96 -6.79 -2.16 10.38
CA ILE A 96 -6.81 -0.94 9.57
C ILE A 96 -7.83 0.07 10.14
N LEU A 97 -9.04 -0.38 10.48
CA LEU A 97 -10.04 0.51 11.08
C LEU A 97 -9.58 1.05 12.45
N LEU A 98 -8.93 0.22 13.25
CA LEU A 98 -8.37 0.62 14.54
C LEU A 98 -7.21 1.61 14.39
N SER A 99 -6.35 1.42 13.39
CA SER A 99 -5.23 2.35 13.13
C SER A 99 -5.72 3.72 12.68
N TYR A 100 -6.76 3.79 11.83
CA TYR A 100 -7.43 5.05 11.49
C TYR A 100 -8.04 5.74 12.71
N LEU A 101 -8.72 4.99 13.58
CA LEU A 101 -9.32 5.54 14.80
C LEU A 101 -8.27 6.08 15.77
N LEU A 102 -7.19 5.34 16.00
CA LEU A 102 -6.09 5.79 16.86
C LEU A 102 -5.38 7.01 16.31
N MET A 103 -5.11 7.05 15.00
CA MET A 103 -4.48 8.21 14.38
C MET A 103 -5.38 9.44 14.46
N PHE A 104 -6.69 9.27 14.25
CA PHE A 104 -7.67 10.34 14.40
C PHE A 104 -7.68 10.90 15.83
N VAL A 105 -7.68 10.04 16.85
CA VAL A 105 -7.58 10.48 18.25
C VAL A 105 -6.25 11.18 18.52
N TYR A 106 -5.13 10.64 18.03
CA TYR A 106 -3.81 11.25 18.20
C TYR A 106 -3.74 12.66 17.61
N VAL A 107 -4.17 12.82 16.36
CA VAL A 107 -4.18 14.11 15.66
C VAL A 107 -5.18 15.07 16.30
N GLY A 108 -6.35 14.59 16.71
CA GLY A 108 -7.34 15.36 17.46
C GLY A 108 -6.81 15.88 18.79
N LEU A 109 -6.04 15.08 19.52
CA LEU A 109 -5.39 15.49 20.77
C LEU A 109 -4.20 16.43 20.51
N ALA A 110 -3.43 16.21 19.45
CA ALA A 110 -2.29 17.06 19.09
C ALA A 110 -2.72 18.46 18.65
N LEU A 111 -3.80 18.56 17.85
CA LEU A 111 -4.43 19.83 17.45
C LEU A 111 -5.21 20.48 18.61
N GLY A 112 -5.78 19.66 19.48
CA GLY A 112 -6.47 20.10 20.69
C GLY A 112 -5.48 20.70 21.70
N TYR A 113 -5.21 22.00 21.59
CA TYR A 113 -4.53 22.70 22.68
C TYR A 113 -5.44 22.69 23.91
N PHE A 114 -5.02 22.01 24.99
CA PHE A 114 -5.73 21.91 26.27
C PHE A 114 -5.11 22.82 27.35
N PRO A 115 -5.27 24.15 27.29
CA PRO A 115 -4.73 25.02 28.33
C PRO A 115 -5.61 25.04 29.60
N SER A 116 -6.92 24.73 29.50
CA SER A 116 -7.89 24.77 30.60
C SER A 116 -9.24 24.16 30.19
N PHE A 117 -9.97 23.54 31.14
CA PHE A 117 -11.35 23.03 30.95
C PHE A 117 -12.37 24.12 30.54
N VAL A 118 -12.06 25.41 30.74
CA VAL A 118 -12.98 26.53 30.48
C VAL A 118 -12.65 27.27 29.17
N HIS A 119 -11.40 27.19 28.68
CA HIS A 119 -10.96 27.79 27.40
C HIS A 119 -10.59 26.70 26.39
N ASN A 120 -11.44 25.67 26.28
CA ASN A 120 -11.13 24.51 25.44
C ASN A 120 -11.44 24.80 23.96
N ARG A 121 -10.40 24.97 23.14
CA ARG A 121 -10.52 25.12 21.69
C ARG A 121 -10.52 23.79 20.95
N PHE A 122 -10.71 22.68 21.67
CA PHE A 122 -10.87 21.34 21.10
C PHE A 122 -11.93 21.25 19.99
N LEU A 123 -13.03 21.99 20.13
CA LEU A 123 -14.09 22.00 19.11
C LEU A 123 -13.61 22.56 17.76
N LEU A 124 -12.69 23.55 17.78
CA LEU A 124 -12.09 24.10 16.56
C LEU A 124 -11.20 23.07 15.87
N GLY A 125 -10.35 22.37 16.62
CA GLY A 125 -9.52 21.27 16.10
C GLY A 125 -10.37 20.11 15.54
N LEU A 126 -11.43 19.72 16.25
CA LEU A 126 -12.35 18.67 15.81
C LEU A 126 -13.11 19.06 14.54
N SER A 127 -13.59 20.31 14.47
CA SER A 127 -14.24 20.84 13.26
C SER A 127 -13.29 20.84 12.06
N GLY A 128 -12.01 21.10 12.31
CA GLY A 128 -10.99 21.12 11.28
C GLY A 128 -10.75 19.74 10.67
N ILE A 129 -10.57 18.72 11.51
CA ILE A 129 -10.39 17.34 11.04
C ILE A 129 -11.63 16.86 10.29
N LEU A 130 -12.83 17.23 10.75
CA LEU A 130 -14.09 16.88 10.10
C LEU A 130 -14.17 17.45 8.67
N VAL A 131 -13.72 18.70 8.47
CA VAL A 131 -13.63 19.32 7.13
C VAL A 131 -12.67 18.53 6.23
N VAL A 132 -11.50 18.12 6.73
CA VAL A 132 -10.53 17.33 5.95
C VAL A 132 -11.12 15.98 5.54
N LEU A 133 -11.82 15.29 6.45
CA LEU A 133 -12.48 14.00 6.15
C LEU A 133 -13.62 14.15 5.14
N MET A 134 -14.43 15.20 5.25
CA MET A 134 -15.47 15.47 4.26
C MET A 134 -14.87 15.76 2.88
N SER A 135 -13.78 16.54 2.82
CA SER A 135 -13.06 16.79 1.57
C SER A 135 -12.53 15.49 0.96
N LEU A 136 -11.92 14.61 1.77
CA LEU A 136 -11.44 13.31 1.33
C LEU A 136 -12.57 12.44 0.76
N ALA A 137 -13.69 12.36 1.47
CA ALA A 137 -14.86 11.59 1.04
C ALA A 137 -15.43 12.11 -0.28
N ILE A 138 -15.49 13.44 -0.46
CA ILE A 138 -15.94 14.08 -1.71
C ILE A 138 -14.97 13.75 -2.86
N SER A 139 -13.65 13.85 -2.64
CA SER A 139 -12.65 13.54 -3.66
C SER A 139 -12.73 12.08 -4.11
N ILE A 140 -12.79 11.13 -3.16
CA ILE A 140 -12.94 9.70 -3.48
C ILE A 140 -14.26 9.45 -4.23
N GLY A 141 -15.36 10.07 -3.80
CA GLY A 141 -16.65 9.97 -4.47
C GLY A 141 -16.64 10.49 -5.90
N LEU A 142 -15.92 11.60 -6.15
CA LEU A 142 -15.77 12.20 -7.48
C LEU A 142 -14.92 11.31 -8.41
N THR A 143 -13.84 10.73 -7.90
CA THR A 143 -12.98 9.78 -8.63
C THR A 143 -13.73 8.51 -8.99
N LEU A 144 -14.55 7.98 -8.07
CA LEU A 144 -15.45 6.86 -8.32
C LEU A 144 -16.52 7.19 -9.36
N TYR A 145 -17.08 8.41 -9.33
CA TYR A 145 -18.03 8.87 -10.35
C TYR A 145 -17.41 8.93 -11.75
N MET A 146 -16.12 9.23 -11.86
CA MET A 146 -15.35 9.21 -13.12
C MET A 146 -14.89 7.82 -13.55
N ASN A 147 -15.30 6.74 -12.86
CA ASN A 147 -14.91 5.35 -13.14
C ASN A 147 -13.40 5.08 -13.08
N ILE A 148 -12.65 5.83 -12.28
CA ILE A 148 -11.22 5.56 -12.05
C ILE A 148 -11.13 4.48 -10.95
N PRO A 149 -10.45 3.33 -11.21
CA PRO A 149 -10.37 2.25 -10.24
C PRO A 149 -9.53 2.64 -9.03
N LEU A 150 -10.09 2.49 -7.83
CA LEU A 150 -9.35 2.66 -6.58
C LEU A 150 -8.41 1.47 -6.36
N SER A 151 -7.10 1.75 -6.28
CA SER A 151 -6.11 0.74 -5.93
C SER A 151 -6.09 0.46 -4.42
N LEU A 152 -5.72 -0.77 -4.03
CA LEU A 152 -5.54 -1.16 -2.62
C LEU A 152 -4.59 -0.20 -1.88
N ILE A 153 -3.48 0.18 -2.53
CA ILE A 153 -2.48 1.10 -1.99
C ILE A 153 -3.07 2.50 -1.77
N SER A 154 -3.88 2.98 -2.72
CA SER A 154 -4.55 4.29 -2.62
C SER A 154 -5.51 4.34 -1.42
N SER A 155 -6.32 3.29 -1.24
CA SER A 155 -7.26 3.21 -0.11
C SER A 155 -6.58 3.21 1.26
N GLU A 156 -5.35 2.70 1.37
CA GLU A 156 -4.64 2.61 2.64
C GLU A 156 -3.87 3.90 2.95
N VAL A 157 -3.13 4.45 1.98
CA VAL A 157 -2.16 5.54 2.21
C VAL A 157 -2.78 6.93 2.05
N VAL A 158 -3.69 7.14 1.10
CA VAL A 158 -4.24 8.46 0.77
C VAL A 158 -4.92 9.16 1.97
N PRO A 159 -5.75 8.47 2.79
CA PRO A 159 -6.37 9.11 3.94
C PRO A 159 -5.36 9.69 4.93
N PHE A 160 -4.25 8.98 5.16
CA PHE A 160 -3.20 9.43 6.08
C PHE A 160 -2.41 10.61 5.53
N LEU A 161 -2.09 10.55 4.23
CA LEU A 161 -1.37 11.62 3.56
C LEU A 161 -2.18 12.92 3.57
N ILE A 162 -3.47 12.86 3.19
CA ILE A 162 -4.33 14.04 3.13
C ILE A 162 -4.58 14.60 4.52
N LEU A 163 -4.71 13.74 5.53
CA LEU A 163 -4.82 14.18 6.91
C LEU A 163 -3.57 14.95 7.35
N ALA A 164 -2.36 14.45 7.05
CA ALA A 164 -1.12 15.12 7.41
C ALA A 164 -0.99 16.51 6.76
N ILE A 165 -1.28 16.62 5.46
CA ILE A 165 -1.26 17.89 4.72
C ILE A 165 -2.32 18.87 5.25
N GLY A 166 -3.55 18.40 5.44
CA GLY A 166 -4.67 19.24 5.89
C GLY A 166 -4.44 19.78 7.31
N VAL A 167 -3.89 18.96 8.19
CA VAL A 167 -3.61 19.30 9.59
C VAL A 167 -2.48 20.34 9.71
N ASP A 168 -1.43 20.25 8.91
CA ASP A 168 -0.31 21.21 8.92
C ASP A 168 -0.78 22.64 8.63
N ASN A 169 -1.58 22.80 7.57
CA ASN A 169 -2.17 24.08 7.21
C ASN A 169 -3.10 24.63 8.32
N MET A 170 -3.85 23.76 9.01
CA MET A 170 -4.69 24.17 10.13
C MET A 170 -3.90 24.62 11.36
N PHE A 171 -2.79 23.94 11.67
CA PHE A 171 -1.91 24.35 12.77
C PHE A 171 -1.35 25.76 12.55
N ILE A 172 -0.94 26.08 11.33
CA ILE A 172 -0.43 27.40 10.98
C ILE A 172 -1.51 28.47 11.19
N ILE A 173 -2.75 28.23 10.75
CA ILE A 173 -3.87 29.18 10.94
C ILE A 173 -4.17 29.40 12.42
N VAL A 174 -4.26 28.31 13.21
CA VAL A 174 -4.57 28.39 14.64
C VAL A 174 -3.49 29.15 15.38
N ARG A 175 -2.22 28.90 15.05
CA ARG A 175 -1.09 29.61 15.66
C ARG A 175 -1.09 31.10 15.28
N ALA A 176 -1.34 31.43 14.02
CA ALA A 176 -1.43 32.81 13.57
C ALA A 176 -2.53 33.58 14.31
N GLU A 177 -3.70 32.96 14.53
CA GLU A 177 -4.79 33.58 15.31
C GLU A 177 -4.40 33.85 16.77
N GLN A 178 -3.57 32.99 17.37
CA GLN A 178 -3.07 33.14 18.73
C GLN A 178 -2.02 34.26 18.85
N GLU A 179 -1.24 34.50 17.80
CA GLU A 179 -0.22 35.56 17.77
C GLU A 179 -0.83 36.96 17.52
N VAL A 180 -2.10 37.04 17.06
CA VAL A 180 -2.82 38.32 16.93
C VAL A 180 -2.96 39.03 18.27
N ASN A 181 -2.75 40.35 18.26
CA ASN A 181 -2.80 41.21 19.44
C ASN A 181 -4.09 41.01 20.26
N PRO A 182 -4.00 40.71 21.58
CA PRO A 182 -5.16 40.45 22.43
C PRO A 182 -6.09 41.66 22.63
N LYS A 183 -5.70 42.85 22.18
CA LYS A 183 -6.56 44.06 22.19
C LYS A 183 -7.66 44.02 21.13
N VAL A 184 -7.50 43.25 20.07
CA VAL A 184 -8.54 43.03 19.04
C VAL A 184 -9.55 42.07 19.62
N LYS A 185 -10.79 42.51 19.85
CA LYS A 185 -11.85 41.69 20.47
C LYS A 185 -12.78 41.05 19.45
N GLU A 186 -12.91 41.64 18.26
CA GLU A 186 -13.77 41.11 17.21
C GLU A 186 -13.13 39.88 16.57
N VAL A 187 -13.88 38.77 16.54
CA VAL A 187 -13.40 37.49 16.01
C VAL A 187 -13.09 37.61 14.51
N GLU A 188 -13.94 38.34 13.77
CA GLU A 188 -13.80 38.57 12.34
C GLU A 188 -12.48 39.29 12.02
N GLU A 189 -12.17 40.35 12.76
CA GLU A 189 -10.93 41.12 12.60
C GLU A 189 -9.69 40.29 12.98
N ARG A 190 -9.79 39.45 14.03
CA ARG A 190 -8.69 38.56 14.42
C ARG A 190 -8.39 37.52 13.34
N VAL A 191 -9.41 36.88 12.79
CA VAL A 191 -9.24 35.90 11.70
C VAL A 191 -8.68 36.58 10.45
N ALA A 192 -9.16 37.78 10.11
CA ALA A 192 -8.66 38.54 8.96
C ALA A 192 -7.17 38.92 9.11
N LEU A 193 -6.74 39.35 10.30
CA LEU A 193 -5.34 39.66 10.58
C LEU A 193 -4.44 38.42 10.54
N ALA A 194 -4.91 37.31 11.12
CA ALA A 194 -4.19 36.04 11.03
C ALA A 194 -4.03 35.57 9.58
N LEU A 195 -5.12 35.57 8.80
CA LEU A 195 -5.11 35.15 7.40
C LEU A 195 -4.30 36.09 6.51
N LYS A 196 -4.23 37.39 6.84
CA LYS A 196 -3.37 38.35 6.15
C LYS A 196 -1.89 37.98 6.26
N GLU A 197 -1.48 37.39 7.39
CA GLU A 197 -0.08 37.05 7.65
C GLU A 197 0.28 35.66 7.09
N VAL A 198 -0.53 34.63 7.33
CA VAL A 198 -0.22 33.25 6.91
C VAL A 198 -0.87 32.81 5.60
N GLY A 199 -1.89 33.52 5.12
CA GLY A 199 -2.66 33.17 3.93
C GLY A 199 -1.81 32.99 2.66
N PRO A 200 -0.86 33.90 2.34
CA PRO A 200 0.02 33.73 1.18
C PRO A 200 0.86 32.45 1.27
N SER A 201 1.37 32.10 2.45
CA SER A 201 2.18 30.90 2.67
C SER A 201 1.36 29.63 2.44
N ILE A 202 0.14 29.58 2.99
CA ILE A 202 -0.77 28.44 2.83
C ILE A 202 -1.18 28.27 1.37
N PHE A 203 -1.46 29.38 0.66
CA PHE A 203 -1.79 29.34 -0.76
C PHE A 203 -0.63 28.79 -1.60
N THR A 204 0.60 29.24 -1.35
CA THR A 204 1.78 28.73 -2.06
C THR A 204 2.00 27.25 -1.77
N ALA A 205 1.87 26.81 -0.52
CA ALA A 205 1.99 25.40 -0.15
C ALA A 205 0.96 24.53 -0.89
N ALA A 206 -0.33 24.88 -0.79
CA ALA A 206 -1.41 24.15 -1.45
C ALA A 206 -1.25 24.13 -2.99
N PHE A 207 -0.76 25.22 -3.58
CA PHE A 207 -0.48 25.28 -5.02
C PHE A 207 0.67 24.35 -5.41
N CYS A 208 1.76 24.33 -4.64
CA CYS A 208 2.88 23.42 -4.87
C CYS A 208 2.48 21.95 -4.71
N GLU A 209 1.67 21.63 -3.69
CA GLU A 209 1.14 20.28 -3.49
C GLU A 209 0.24 19.86 -4.65
N SER A 210 -0.69 20.73 -5.06
CA SER A 210 -1.55 20.49 -6.22
C SER A 210 -0.74 20.23 -7.50
N LEU A 211 0.31 21.01 -7.74
CA LEU A 211 1.22 20.78 -8.88
C LEU A 211 2.00 19.48 -8.73
N ALA A 212 2.43 19.11 -7.53
CA ALA A 212 3.15 17.86 -7.29
C ALA A 212 2.26 16.64 -7.59
N PHE A 213 1.00 16.64 -7.13
CA PHE A 213 0.03 15.59 -7.47
C PHE A 213 -0.29 15.59 -8.97
N PHE A 214 -0.46 16.77 -9.58
CA PHE A 214 -0.71 16.87 -11.02
C PHE A 214 0.44 16.27 -11.85
N VAL A 215 1.69 16.54 -11.48
CA VAL A 215 2.87 15.94 -12.13
C VAL A 215 2.94 14.44 -11.85
N GLY A 216 2.57 14.01 -10.64
CA GLY A 216 2.47 12.59 -10.27
C GLY A 216 1.48 11.81 -11.13
N MET A 217 0.34 12.41 -11.43
CA MET A 217 -0.68 11.86 -12.33
C MET A 217 -0.16 11.70 -13.77
N LEU A 218 0.75 12.56 -14.24
CA LEU A 218 1.34 12.47 -15.59
C LEU A 218 2.40 11.37 -15.73
N THR A 219 2.76 10.68 -14.64
CA THR A 219 3.78 9.62 -14.69
C THR A 219 3.24 8.34 -15.33
N LYS A 220 4.11 7.57 -15.98
CA LYS A 220 3.73 6.31 -16.66
C LYS A 220 3.58 5.10 -15.71
N VAL A 221 3.47 5.35 -14.41
CA VAL A 221 3.31 4.31 -13.39
C VAL A 221 1.82 4.26 -13.02
N PRO A 222 1.05 3.23 -13.44
CA PRO A 222 -0.40 3.21 -13.26
C PRO A 222 -0.84 3.33 -11.79
N ALA A 223 -0.03 2.82 -10.87
CA ALA A 223 -0.27 2.93 -9.44
C ALA A 223 -0.19 4.39 -8.94
N LEU A 224 0.69 5.22 -9.52
CA LEU A 224 0.81 6.64 -9.19
C LEU A 224 -0.29 7.46 -9.86
N GLU A 225 -0.65 7.13 -11.10
CA GLU A 225 -1.76 7.77 -11.82
C GLU A 225 -3.10 7.62 -11.09
N SER A 226 -3.36 6.44 -10.49
CA SER A 226 -4.59 6.22 -9.71
C SER A 226 -4.50 6.73 -8.25
N PHE A 227 -3.30 7.12 -7.80
CA PHE A 227 -3.06 7.62 -6.44
C PHE A 227 -3.13 9.15 -6.36
N CYS A 228 -2.58 9.83 -7.35
CA CYS A 228 -2.56 11.29 -7.47
C CYS A 228 -3.88 11.86 -8.00
#